data_AF-Q6L9F1-F1
#
_entry.id   AF-Q6L9F1-F1
#
_cell.length_a   1.000
_cell.length_b   1.000
_cell.length_c   1.000
_cell.angle_alpha   90.00
_cell.angle_beta   90.00
_cell.angle_gamma   90.00
#
_symmetry.space_group_name_H-M   'P 1'
#
loop_
_entity.id
_entity.type
_entity.pdbx_description
1 polymer ?
#
loop_
_entity_poly.entity_id
_entity_poly.type
_entity_poly.pdbx_seq_one_letter_code
_entity_poly.pdbx_strand_id
1 'polypeptide(L)'
;YTANLAAFLTVERMESPIDSADDLAKQTKIEYGAVEDGATMTFFKKSKISTYDKMWAFMSSRRQSVLVKSNEEGIQRVLTSDYAFLMESTTIEFVTQRNCNLTQIGGL
;
A
#
# COMPACT_ATOMS: atom_id res chain seq x y z
N TYR A 1 11.20 46.64 -14.76
CA TYR A 1 10.58 46.18 -13.50
C TYR A 1 9.43 45.26 -13.88
N THR A 2 9.69 43.96 -14.06
CA THR A 2 8.68 42.97 -14.49
C THR A 2 8.73 41.82 -13.49
N ALA A 3 7.62 41.70 -12.77
CA ALA A 3 7.39 40.75 -11.69
C ALA A 3 7.25 39.32 -12.23
N ASN A 4 8.36 38.59 -12.29
CA ASN A 4 8.33 37.13 -12.42
C ASN A 4 8.75 36.50 -11.08
N LEU A 5 7.97 36.79 -10.03
CA LEU A 5 8.14 36.23 -8.68
C LEU A 5 7.09 35.18 -8.30
N ALA A 6 6.07 34.90 -9.12
CA ALA A 6 4.92 34.14 -8.63
C ALA A 6 4.51 32.98 -9.56
N ALA A 7 5.33 31.94 -9.63
CA ALA A 7 4.85 30.59 -9.95
C ALA A 7 5.81 29.47 -9.50
N PHE A 8 6.73 29.73 -8.56
CA PHE A 8 7.52 28.66 -7.89
C PHE A 8 6.77 28.09 -6.66
N LEU A 9 5.47 28.33 -6.60
CA LEU A 9 4.55 27.61 -5.74
C LEU A 9 3.74 26.69 -6.66
N THR A 10 4.42 25.80 -7.38
CA THR A 10 3.76 24.57 -7.81
C THR A 10 3.42 23.87 -6.52
N VAL A 11 2.18 24.06 -6.07
CA VAL A 11 1.51 23.30 -5.04
C VAL A 11 2.09 21.90 -5.09
N GLU A 12 2.89 21.51 -4.09
CA GLU A 12 3.19 20.10 -3.84
C GLU A 12 1.85 19.50 -3.47
N ARG A 13 1.05 19.19 -4.50
CA ARG A 13 -0.09 18.31 -4.33
C ARG A 13 0.53 17.07 -3.72
N MET A 14 0.08 16.73 -2.52
CA MET A 14 0.28 15.38 -2.01
C MET A 14 -0.48 14.44 -2.93
N GLU A 15 0.01 14.24 -4.16
CA GLU A 15 -0.41 13.16 -5.01
C GLU A 15 0.20 11.93 -4.37
N SER A 16 -0.63 11.20 -3.60
CA SER A 16 -0.28 9.85 -3.19
C SER A 16 0.13 9.10 -4.47
N PRO A 17 1.34 8.51 -4.52
CA PRO A 17 1.83 7.84 -5.72
C PRO A 17 0.99 6.61 -6.12
N ILE A 18 0.05 6.22 -5.26
CA ILE A 18 -0.91 5.14 -5.44
C ILE A 18 -2.30 5.61 -4.99
N ASP A 19 -3.31 5.38 -5.83
CA ASP A 19 -4.72 5.64 -5.49
C ASP A 19 -5.50 4.31 -5.39
N SER A 20 -5.06 3.29 -6.14
CA SER A 20 -5.73 2.00 -6.21
C SER A 20 -4.78 0.80 -6.15
N ALA A 21 -5.35 -0.39 -5.88
CA ALA A 21 -4.62 -1.66 -5.97
C ALA A 21 -4.12 -1.96 -7.40
N ASP A 22 -4.78 -1.40 -8.42
CA ASP A 22 -4.35 -1.56 -9.81
C ASP A 22 -3.08 -0.76 -10.11
N ASP A 23 -2.93 0.43 -9.50
CA ASP A 23 -1.70 1.22 -9.58
C ASP A 23 -0.54 0.45 -8.93
N LEU A 24 -0.78 -0.15 -7.75
CA LEU A 24 0.18 -1.03 -7.10
C LEU A 24 0.59 -2.21 -7.97
N ALA A 25 -0.35 -2.80 -8.72
CA ALA A 25 -0.08 -3.92 -9.61
C ALA A 25 0.70 -3.53 -10.89
N LYS A 26 0.60 -2.27 -11.33
CA LYS A 26 1.30 -1.75 -12.51
C LYS A 26 2.74 -1.31 -12.23
N GLN A 27 3.04 -0.94 -10.99
CA GLN A 27 4.34 -0.42 -10.58
C GLN A 27 5.12 -1.44 -9.73
N THR A 28 6.44 -1.25 -9.60
CA THR A 28 7.32 -2.10 -8.79
C THR A 28 8.20 -1.33 -7.82
N LYS A 29 7.95 -0.03 -7.66
CA LYS A 29 8.72 0.88 -6.80
C LYS A 29 8.34 0.72 -5.34
N ILE A 30 7.04 0.67 -5.05
CA ILE A 30 6.46 0.43 -3.73
C ILE A 30 6.24 -1.06 -3.60
N GLU A 31 6.90 -1.66 -2.60
CA GLU A 31 6.67 -3.06 -2.26
C GLU A 31 5.32 -3.20 -1.56
N TYR A 32 4.62 -4.30 -1.77
CA TYR A 32 3.38 -4.57 -1.07
C TYR A 32 3.25 -6.02 -0.68
N GLY A 33 2.56 -6.28 0.42
CA GLY A 33 2.33 -7.62 0.91
C GLY A 33 1.31 -7.70 2.02
N ALA A 34 1.21 -8.88 2.62
CA ALA A 34 0.23 -9.22 3.65
C ALA A 34 0.88 -10.09 4.73
N VAL A 35 0.12 -10.38 5.79
CA VAL A 35 0.56 -11.34 6.81
C VAL A 35 0.67 -12.74 6.19
N GLU A 36 1.79 -13.41 6.45
CA GLU A 36 1.99 -14.81 6.09
C GLU A 36 0.94 -15.69 6.77
N ASP A 37 0.37 -16.62 6.00
CA ASP A 37 -0.74 -17.49 6.41
C ASP A 37 -2.00 -16.75 6.89
N GLY A 38 -2.12 -15.45 6.57
CA GLY A 38 -3.29 -14.64 6.84
C GLY A 38 -4.47 -14.88 5.88
N ALA A 39 -5.66 -14.42 6.29
CA ALA A 39 -6.85 -14.46 5.45
C ALA A 39 -6.67 -13.65 4.16
N THR A 40 -6.06 -12.47 4.25
CA THR A 40 -5.77 -11.59 3.11
C THR A 40 -4.85 -12.28 2.09
N MET A 41 -3.78 -12.94 2.53
CA MET A 41 -2.90 -13.72 1.67
C MET A 41 -3.66 -14.82 0.93
N THR A 42 -4.52 -15.55 1.65
CA THR A 42 -5.34 -16.62 1.06
C THR A 42 -6.38 -16.07 0.08
N PHE A 43 -6.93 -14.89 0.34
CA PHE A 43 -7.83 -14.19 -0.56
C PHE A 43 -7.15 -13.87 -1.89
N PHE A 44 -5.97 -13.25 -1.87
CA PHE A 44 -5.21 -12.96 -3.09
C PHE A 44 -4.85 -14.24 -3.86
N LYS A 45 -4.46 -15.30 -3.15
CA LYS A 45 -4.18 -16.62 -3.75
C LYS A 45 -5.39 -17.28 -4.43
N LYS A 46 -6.60 -17.06 -3.91
CA LYS A 46 -7.85 -17.65 -4.44
C LYS A 46 -8.62 -16.71 -5.36
N SER A 47 -8.17 -15.47 -5.50
CA SER A 47 -8.88 -14.47 -6.26
C SER A 47 -8.91 -14.84 -7.74
N LYS A 48 -10.03 -14.57 -8.41
CA LYS A 48 -10.19 -14.75 -9.87
C LYS A 48 -10.08 -13.44 -10.65
N ILE A 49 -9.79 -12.32 -9.95
CA ILE A 49 -9.62 -11.01 -10.56
C ILE A 49 -8.20 -10.92 -11.10
N SER A 50 -8.05 -10.59 -12.38
CA SER A 50 -6.74 -10.57 -13.06
C SER A 50 -5.71 -9.63 -12.41
N THR A 51 -6.15 -8.48 -11.90
CA THR A 51 -5.29 -7.55 -11.14
C THR A 51 -4.76 -8.20 -9.86
N TYR A 52 -5.63 -8.85 -9.09
CA TYR A 52 -5.25 -9.50 -7.83
C TYR A 52 -4.41 -10.77 -8.03
N ASP A 53 -4.63 -11.50 -9.12
CA ASP A 53 -3.80 -12.64 -9.52
C ASP A 53 -2.36 -12.20 -9.85
N LYS A 54 -2.20 -11.08 -10.57
CA LYS A 54 -0.87 -10.48 -10.82
C LYS A 54 -0.20 -10.01 -9.52
N MET A 55 -0.96 -9.37 -8.63
CA MET A 55 -0.45 -8.97 -7.31
C MET A 55 -0.01 -10.19 -6.50
N TRP A 56 -0.77 -11.27 -6.54
CA TRP A 56 -0.41 -12.53 -5.89
C TRP A 56 0.85 -13.13 -6.49
N ALA A 57 1.00 -13.14 -7.82
CA ALA A 57 2.22 -13.62 -8.48
C ALA A 57 3.46 -12.83 -8.01
N PHE A 58 3.35 -11.51 -7.90
CA PHE A 58 4.41 -10.65 -7.34
C PHE A 58 4.70 -11.02 -5.89
N MET A 59 3.67 -11.08 -5.03
CA MET A 59 3.83 -11.44 -3.62
C MET A 59 4.44 -12.83 -3.43
N SER A 60 4.01 -13.81 -4.23
CA SER A 60 4.51 -15.18 -4.17
C SER A 60 5.96 -15.30 -4.65
N SER A 61 6.38 -14.49 -5.63
CA SER A 61 7.77 -14.47 -6.10
C SER A 61 8.72 -13.87 -5.06
N ARG A 62 8.24 -12.94 -4.23
CA ARG A 62 9.03 -12.24 -3.21
C ARG A 62 8.59 -12.58 -1.79
N ARG A 63 8.06 -13.79 -1.58
CA ARG A 63 7.38 -14.23 -0.35
C ARG A 63 8.15 -13.85 0.93
N GLN A 64 9.47 -14.04 0.94
CA GLN A 64 10.32 -13.78 2.10
C GLN A 64 10.56 -12.30 2.40
N SER A 65 10.48 -11.41 1.40
CA SER A 65 10.69 -9.97 1.59
C SER A 65 9.39 -9.24 1.89
N VAL A 66 8.31 -9.60 1.19
CA VAL A 66 7.07 -8.82 1.20
C VAL A 66 6.02 -9.34 2.17
N LEU A 67 6.04 -10.62 2.54
CA LEU A 67 5.14 -11.13 3.58
C LEU A 67 5.76 -10.89 4.96
N VAL A 68 4.93 -10.45 5.88
CA VAL A 68 5.31 -10.20 7.28
C VAL A 68 4.70 -11.26 8.18
N LYS A 69 5.29 -11.50 9.36
CA LYS A 69 4.78 -12.53 10.27
C LYS A 69 3.61 -12.05 11.12
N SER A 70 3.45 -10.74 11.28
CA SER A 70 2.43 -10.16 12.16
C SER A 70 2.01 -8.77 11.69
N ASN A 71 0.81 -8.34 12.10
CA ASN A 71 0.27 -7.02 11.76
C ASN A 71 1.17 -5.88 12.28
N GLU A 72 1.71 -6.00 13.49
CA GLU A 72 2.60 -5.00 14.08
C GLU A 72 3.87 -4.80 13.25
N GLU A 73 4.47 -5.90 12.77
CA GLU A 73 5.63 -5.85 11.86
C GLU A 73 5.29 -5.15 10.55
N GLY A 74 4.12 -5.49 9.96
CA GLY A 74 3.60 -4.83 8.76
C GLY A 74 3.42 -3.32 8.96
N ILE A 75 2.75 -2.91 10.04
CA ILE A 75 2.52 -1.50 10.38
C ILE A 75 3.85 -0.76 10.57
N GLN A 76 4.78 -1.32 11.32
CA GLN A 76 6.07 -0.69 11.56
C GLN A 76 6.89 -0.56 10.26
N ARG A 77 6.76 -1.54 9.35
CA ARG A 77 7.41 -1.49 8.04
C ARG A 77 6.82 -0.40 7.14
N VAL A 78 5.50 -0.23 7.13
CA VAL A 78 4.83 0.88 6.42
C VAL A 78 5.31 2.24 6.93
N LEU A 79 5.54 2.37 8.25
CA LEU A 79 6.00 3.61 8.86
C LEU A 79 7.48 3.92 8.59
N THR A 80 8.29 2.93 8.24
CA THR A 80 9.75 3.06 8.12
C THR A 80 10.27 2.95 6.68
N SER A 81 9.46 2.43 5.76
CA SER A 81 9.85 2.17 4.36
C SER A 81 8.68 2.42 3.41
N ASP A 82 8.98 2.55 2.11
CA ASP A 82 7.98 2.65 1.04
C ASP A 82 7.31 1.29 0.78
N TYR A 83 6.50 0.84 1.74
CA TYR A 83 5.80 -0.45 1.71
C TYR A 83 4.30 -0.26 1.95
N ALA A 84 3.47 -0.91 1.13
CA ALA A 84 2.02 -0.94 1.29
C ALA A 84 1.57 -2.27 1.91
N PHE A 85 0.88 -2.19 3.05
CA PHE A 85 0.44 -3.37 3.78
C PHE A 85 -1.04 -3.65 3.56
N LEU A 86 -1.34 -4.86 3.11
CA LEU A 86 -2.69 -5.34 2.83
C LEU A 86 -3.21 -6.09 4.06
N MET A 87 -4.22 -5.52 4.70
CA MET A 87 -4.87 -6.06 5.90
C MET A 87 -6.41 -5.92 5.78
N GLU A 88 -7.14 -6.47 6.74
CA GLU A 88 -8.61 -6.41 6.76
C GLU A 88 -9.11 -4.98 7.05
N SER A 89 -10.18 -4.54 6.40
CA SER A 89 -10.71 -3.17 6.50
C SER A 89 -10.98 -2.74 7.95
N THR A 90 -11.53 -3.63 8.78
CA THR A 90 -11.79 -3.39 10.21
C THR A 90 -10.51 -3.04 10.97
N THR A 91 -9.40 -3.69 10.63
CA THR A 91 -8.08 -3.47 11.24
C THR A 91 -7.47 -2.17 10.72
N ILE A 92 -7.64 -1.86 9.42
CA ILE A 92 -7.19 -0.59 8.84
C ILE A 92 -7.85 0.56 9.57
N GLU A 93 -9.18 0.57 9.63
CA GLU A 93 -9.97 1.62 10.30
C GLU A 93 -9.52 1.80 11.75
N PHE A 94 -9.35 0.70 12.49
CA PHE A 94 -8.91 0.75 13.88
C PHE A 94 -7.52 1.38 14.05
N VAL A 95 -6.57 1.06 13.15
CA VAL A 95 -5.19 1.54 13.24
C VAL A 95 -5.07 2.98 12.73
N THR A 96 -5.74 3.33 11.62
CA THR A 96 -5.73 4.70 11.07
C THR A 96 -6.42 5.68 11.99
N GLN A 97 -7.47 5.27 12.71
CA GLN A 97 -8.12 6.11 13.73
C GLN A 97 -7.17 6.45 14.89
N ARG A 98 -6.18 5.61 15.16
CA ARG A 98 -5.18 5.83 16.23
C ARG A 98 -3.90 6.49 15.72
N ASN A 99 -3.54 6.27 14.46
CA ASN A 99 -2.31 6.75 13.85
C ASN A 99 -2.61 7.56 12.60
N CYS A 100 -2.56 8.89 12.73
CA CYS A 100 -2.76 9.82 11.61
C CYS A 100 -1.65 9.74 10.53
N ASN A 101 -0.54 9.07 10.80
CA ASN A 101 0.55 8.84 9.83
C ASN A 101 0.21 7.74 8.82
N LEU A 102 -0.86 6.99 9.05
CA LEU A 102 -1.31 5.93 8.15
C LEU A 102 -2.49 6.44 7.34
N THR A 103 -2.49 6.11 6.06
CA THR A 103 -3.57 6.44 5.15
C THR A 103 -4.14 5.16 4.58
N GLN A 104 -5.46 5.01 4.66
CA GLN A 104 -6.15 3.93 3.97
C GLN A 104 -6.20 4.25 2.48
N ILE A 105 -5.72 3.30 1.67
CA ILE A 105 -5.76 3.39 0.21
C ILE A 105 -6.73 2.33 -0.30
N GLY A 106 -7.68 2.77 -1.14
CA GLY A 106 -8.80 1.95 -1.55
C GLY A 106 -9.93 1.93 -0.53
N GLY A 107 -11.13 2.24 -0.98
CA GLY A 107 -12.39 1.98 -0.30
C GLY A 107 -13.26 1.22 -1.28
N LEU A 108 -13.73 0.05 -0.89
CA LEU A 108 -14.85 -0.60 -1.57
C LEU A 108 -16.11 -0.36 -0.74
#